data_AF-A0A7X4EAF9-F1
#
_entry.id   AF-A0A7X4EAF9-F1
#
_cell.length_a   1.000
_cell.length_b   1.000
_cell.length_c   1.000
_cell.angle_alpha   90.00
_cell.angle_beta   90.00
_cell.angle_gamma   90.00
#
_symmetry.space_group_name_H-M   'P 1'
#
loop_
_entity.id
_entity.type
_entity.pdbx_description
1 polymer ?
#
loop_
_entity_poly.entity_id
_entity_poly.type
_entity_poly.pdbx_seq_one_letter_code
_entity_poly.pdbx_strand_id
1 'polypeptide(L)' 'MPAKVGNASQVAIEQRVEVRVEGRKIVLDPAIEEENPDALLAQITPENAHHEIDFGSPVGKELL' A
#
# COMPACT_ATOMS: atom_id res chain seq x y z
N MET A 1 -7.71 4.15 -13.51
CA MET A 1 -8.60 3.00 -13.76
C MET A 1 -10.03 3.38 -13.39
N PRO A 2 -11.06 3.02 -14.17
CA PRO A 2 -12.46 3.25 -13.77
C PRO A 2 -12.78 2.49 -12.46
N ALA A 3 -13.47 3.15 -11.52
CA ALA A 3 -13.71 2.62 -10.16
C ALA A 3 -14.35 1.22 -10.11
N LYS A 4 -15.19 0.88 -11.09
CA LYS A 4 -15.85 -0.44 -11.18
C LYS A 4 -14.87 -1.59 -11.46
N VAL A 5 -13.75 -1.32 -12.13
CA VAL A 5 -12.76 -2.35 -12.47
C VAL A 5 -11.87 -2.64 -11.26
N GLY A 6 -11.37 -1.60 -10.57
CA GLY A 6 -10.51 -1.77 -9.38
C GLY A 6 -11.19 -2.49 -8.22
N ASN A 7 -12.45 -2.15 -7.93
CA ASN A 7 -13.21 -2.77 -6.85
C ASN A 7 -13.50 -4.27 -7.08
N ALA A 8 -13.64 -4.69 -8.34
CA ALA A 8 -13.88 -6.09 -8.70
C ALA A 8 -12.59 -6.92 -8.75
N SER A 9 -11.45 -6.28 -9.00
CA SER A 9 -10.14 -6.94 -9.13
C SER A 9 -9.32 -6.95 -7.83
N GLN A 10 -9.85 -6.38 -6.73
CA GLN A 10 -9.10 -6.16 -5.46
C GLN A 10 -7.79 -5.37 -5.66
N VAL A 11 -7.71 -4.60 -6.75
CA VAL A 11 -6.53 -3.77 -7.06
C VAL A 11 -6.79 -2.38 -6.51
N ALA A 12 -5.95 -1.94 -5.57
CA ALA A 12 -6.03 -0.62 -4.98
C ALA A 12 -5.54 0.48 -5.94
N ILE A 13 -5.95 1.72 -5.67
CA ILE A 13 -5.42 2.90 -6.36
C ILE A 13 -3.92 3.01 -6.01
N GLU A 14 -3.08 3.31 -7.01
CA GLU A 14 -1.61 3.39 -6.89
C GLU A 14 -0.88 2.07 -6.61
N GLN A 15 -1.57 0.92 -6.67
CA GLN A 15 -0.92 -0.38 -6.53
C GLN A 15 0.00 -0.69 -7.72
N ARG A 16 1.21 -1.19 -7.42
CA ARG A 16 2.16 -1.67 -8.42
C ARG A 16 1.65 -2.97 -9.06
N VAL A 17 1.77 -3.09 -10.38
CA VAL A 17 1.34 -4.26 -11.15
C VAL A 17 2.43 -4.73 -12.11
N GLU A 18 2.53 -6.04 -12.29
CA GLU A 18 3.25 -6.64 -13.40
C GLU A 18 2.37 -6.67 -14.64
N VAL A 19 2.94 -6.30 -15.79
CA VAL A 19 2.23 -6.29 -17.08
C VAL A 19 2.84 -7.36 -17.98
N ARG A 20 2.01 -8.30 -18.45
CA ARG A 20 2.42 -9.35 -19.39
C ARG A 20 1.47 -9.45 -20.57
N VAL A 21 2.00 -9.86 -21.73
CA VAL A 21 1.21 -10.08 -22.95
C VAL A 21 1.07 -11.58 -23.18
N GLU A 22 -0.17 -12.06 -23.19
CA GLU A 22 -0.50 -13.46 -23.48
C GLU A 22 -1.38 -13.53 -24.73
N GLY A 23 -0.73 -13.74 -25.88
CA GLY A 23 -1.39 -13.77 -27.18
C GLY A 23 -2.02 -12.42 -27.53
N ARG A 24 -3.36 -12.34 -27.45
CA ARG A 24 -4.14 -11.10 -27.69
C ARG A 24 -4.64 -10.44 -26.41
N LYS A 25 -4.19 -10.90 -25.25
CA LYS A 25 -4.60 -10.38 -23.94
C LYS A 25 -3.42 -9.66 -23.27
N ILE A 26 -3.75 -8.59 -22.54
CA ILE A 26 -2.85 -7.96 -21.57
C ILE A 26 -3.29 -8.46 -20.19
N VAL A 27 -2.37 -9.08 -19.46
CA VAL A 27 -2.59 -9.56 -18.10
C VAL A 27 -1.91 -8.59 -17.15
N LEU A 28 -2.65 -8.17 -16.12
CA LEU A 28 -2.19 -7.29 -15.06
C LEU A 28 -2.30 -8.06 -13.76
N ASP A 29 -1.16 -8.42 -13.18
CA ASP A 29 -1.11 -9.07 -11.88
C ASP A 29 -0.59 -8.07 -10.83
N PRO A 30 -1.17 -8.02 -9.63
CA PRO A 30 -0.56 -7.32 -8.50
C PRO A 30 0.91 -7.72 -8.35
N ALA A 31 1.80 -6.73 -8.31
CA ALA A 31 3.18 -7.00 -7.94
C ALA A 31 3.18 -7.27 -6.42
N ILE A 32 3.29 -8.54 -6.04
CA ILE A 32 3.43 -8.93 -4.63
C ILE A 32 4.91 -8.79 -4.30
N GLU A 33 5.26 -7.78 -3.52
CA GLU A 33 6.54 -7.77 -2.82
C GLU A 33 6.31 -8.61 -1.54
N GLU A 34 7.06 -9.69 -1.37
CA GLU A 34 7.03 -10.44 -0.11
C GLU A 34 7.67 -9.58 0.97
N GLU A 35 6.83 -8.79 1.65
CA GLU A 35 7.24 -8.08 2.85
C GLU A 35 7.55 -9.14 3.92
N ASN A 36 8.79 -9.16 4.41
CA ASN A 36 9.19 -10.01 5.53
C ASN A 36 9.15 -9.17 6.81
N PRO A 37 8.12 -9.32 7.67
CA PRO A 37 7.98 -8.51 8.87
C PRO A 37 9.16 -8.67 9.82
N ASP A 38 9.73 -9.88 9.92
CA ASP A 38 10.90 -10.13 10.77
C ASP A 38 12.14 -9.37 10.28
N ALA A 39 12.31 -9.27 8.96
CA ALA A 39 13.40 -8.49 8.36
C ALA A 39 13.23 -6.97 8.58
N LEU A 40 11.99 -6.48 8.63
CA LEU A 40 11.72 -5.07 8.95
C LEU A 40 12.00 -4.79 10.43
N LEU A 41 11.54 -5.65 11.34
CA LEU A 41 11.76 -5.52 12.77
C LEU A 41 13.25 -5.61 13.14
N ALA A 42 14.01 -6.49 12.47
CA ALA A 42 15.45 -6.65 12.69
C ALA A 42 16.28 -5.40 12.34
N GLN A 43 15.72 -4.45 11.57
CA GLN A 43 16.39 -3.21 11.18
C GLN A 43 16.12 -2.04 12.16
N ILE A 44 15.30 -2.24 13.19
CA ILE A 44 15.06 -1.22 14.21
C ILE A 44 16.30 -1.09 15.11
N THR A 45 16.80 0.13 15.25
CA THR A 45 17.93 0.49 16.13
C THR A 45 17.49 1.58 17.11
N PRO A 46 18.21 1.80 18.23
CA PRO A 46 17.91 2.90 19.14
C PRO A 46 17.94 4.28 18.47
N GLU A 47 18.68 4.43 17.37
CA GLU A 47 18.83 5.69 16.63
C GLU A 47 17.68 5.95 15.64
N ASN A 48 17.00 4.91 15.15
CA ASN A 48 15.88 5.03 14.19
C ASN A 48 14.50 4.77 14.81
N ALA A 49 14.45 4.45 16.11
CA ALA A 49 13.22 4.27 16.85
C ALA A 49 12.49 5.62 17.02
N HIS A 50 11.43 5.82 16.25
CA HIS A 50 10.55 6.99 16.39
C HIS A 50 9.79 6.93 17.72
N HIS A 51 9.66 8.07 18.38
CA HIS A 51 8.79 8.21 19.55
C HIS A 51 7.34 8.43 19.12
N GLU A 52 6.41 8.23 20.05
CA GLU A 52 5.00 8.58 19.82
C GLU A 52 4.87 10.06 19.50
N ILE A 53 4.11 10.37 18.45
CA ILE A 53 3.81 11.75 18.05
C ILE A 53 2.31 11.96 18.20
N ASP A 54 1.94 13.09 18.80
CA ASP A 54 0.55 13.52 18.93
C ASP A 54 0.03 14.02 17.58
N PHE A 55 -1.16 13.55 17.17
CA PHE A 55 -1.82 13.98 15.92
C PHE A 55 -2.25 15.45 15.95
N GLY A 56 -2.18 16.10 17.11
CA GLY A 56 -2.63 17.46 17.36
C GLY A 56 -4.11 17.52 17.69
N SER A 57 -4.57 18.73 18.01
CA SER A 57 -6.00 18.99 18.15
C SER A 57 -6.68 19.00 16.76
N PRO A 58 -7.93 18.52 16.64
CA PRO A 58 -8.68 18.62 15.39
C PRO A 58 -8.75 20.08 14.91
N VAL A 59 -8.36 20.33 13.65
CA VAL A 59 -8.40 21.66 13.02
C VAL A 59 -9.54 21.81 11.99
N GLY A 60 -10.37 20.77 11.86
CA GLY A 60 -11.49 20.69 10.92
C GLY A 60 -12.88 20.77 11.58
N LYS A 61 -13.93 20.47 10.80
CA LYS A 61 -15.32 20.34 11.28
C LYS A 61 -15.72 18.88 11.49
N GLU A 62 -14.77 18.04 11.87
CA GLU A 62 -15.03 16.63 12.12
C GLU A 62 -15.94 16.54 13.36
N LEU A 63 -17.04 15.81 13.23
CA LEU A 63 -17.91 15.53 14.36
C LEU A 63 -17.18 14.53 15.26
N LEU A 64 -16.93 14.92 16.51
CA LEU A 64 -16.42 14.04 17.57
C LEU A 64 -17.39 12.90 17.86
#